data_AF-A0A6P2AU71-F1
#
_entry.id   AF-A0A6P2AU71-F1
#
_cell.length_a   1.000
_cell.length_b   1.000
_cell.length_c   1.000
_cell.angle_alpha   90.00
_cell.angle_beta   90.00
_cell.angle_gamma   90.00
#
_symmetry.space_group_name_H-M   'P 1'
#
loop_
_entity.id
_entity.type
_entity.pdbx_description
1 polymer ?
#
loop_
_entity_poly.entity_id
_entity_poly.type
_entity_poly.pdbx_seq_one_letter_code
_entity_poly.pdbx_strand_id
1 'polypeptide(L)' 'MELLWTARSLRSFKRLVRKNPQLRSPIEQTLRQLAIDPFVPSLRSHKLKGELAGVWS' A
#
# COMPACT_ATOMS: atom_id res chain seq x y z
N MET A 1 -4.38 -3.51 -12.69
CA MET A 1 -2.99 -3.84 -12.33
C MET A 1 -3.01 -4.92 -11.24
N GLU A 2 -2.07 -5.86 -11.25
CA GLU A 2 -2.01 -6.90 -10.20
C GLU A 2 -1.09 -6.46 -9.05
N LEU A 3 -1.54 -6.66 -7.81
CA LEU A 3 -0.73 -6.36 -6.62
C LEU A 3 0.12 -7.56 -6.24
N LEU A 4 1.44 -7.38 -6.29
CA LEU A 4 2.41 -8.39 -5.87
C LEU A 4 2.77 -8.21 -4.39
N TRP A 5 2.84 -9.33 -3.67
CA TRP A 5 3.12 -9.35 -2.24
C TRP A 5 4.50 -9.96 -1.98
N THR A 6 5.28 -9.29 -1.13
CA THR A 6 6.47 -9.89 -0.53
C THR A 6 6.15 -10.51 0.82
N ALA A 7 6.89 -11.54 1.23
CA ALA A 7 6.78 -12.09 2.58
C ALA A 7 6.94 -11.02 3.69
N ARG A 8 7.76 -9.98 3.43
CA ARG A 8 7.90 -8.82 4.31
C ARG A 8 6.61 -8.00 4.40
N SER A 9 6.01 -7.65 3.26
CA SER A 9 4.75 -6.87 3.22
C SER A 9 3.60 -7.58 3.94
N LEU A 10 3.44 -8.89 3.74
CA LEU A 10 2.40 -9.69 4.41
C LEU A 10 2.59 -9.72 5.93
N ARG A 11 3.83 -9.91 6.41
CA ARG A 11 4.13 -9.88 7.85
C ARG A 11 3.87 -8.50 8.45
N SER A 12 4.25 -7.43 7.76
CA SER A 12 4.00 -6.05 8.19
C SER A 12 2.51 -5.76 8.29
N PHE A 13 1.72 -6.12 7.27
CA PHE A 13 0.26 -5.96 7.28
C PHE A 13 -0.39 -6.70 8.45
N LYS A 14 -0.08 -7.99 8.62
CA LYS A 14 -0.61 -8.80 9.73
C LYS A 14 -0.28 -8.18 11.10
N ARG A 15 0.95 -7.70 11.29
CA ARG A 15 1.38 -7.05 12.54
C ARG A 15 0.63 -5.75 12.78
N LEU A 16 0.44 -4.93 11.74
CA LEU A 16 -0.22 -3.63 11.83
C LEU A 16 -1.70 -3.79 12.20
N VAL A 17 -2.43 -4.67 11.48
CA VAL A 17 -3.84 -4.94 11.73
C VAL A 17 -4.06 -5.59 13.09
N ARG A 18 -3.16 -6.49 13.54
CA ARG A 18 -3.27 -7.08 14.89
C ARG A 18 -3.19 -6.04 16.00
N LYS A 19 -2.36 -5.00 15.83
CA LYS A 19 -2.23 -3.90 16.80
C LYS A 19 -3.34 -2.85 16.66
N ASN A 20 -3.87 -2.69 15.45
CA ASN A 20 -4.86 -1.66 15.11
C ASN A 20 -5.93 -2.27 14.19
N PRO A 21 -6.90 -3.04 14.74
CA PRO A 21 -7.91 -3.72 13.93
C PRO A 21 -8.71 -2.78 13.02
N GLN A 22 -8.91 -1.53 13.44
CA GLN A 22 -9.59 -0.49 12.68
C GLN A 22 -8.87 -0.12 11.38
N LEU A 23 -7.57 -0.39 11.24
CA LEU A 23 -6.82 -0.11 10.02
C LEU A 23 -7.07 -1.15 8.91
N ARG A 24 -7.71 -2.29 9.21
CA ARG A 24 -7.93 -3.33 8.20
C ARG A 24 -8.73 -2.83 7.01
N SER A 25 -9.92 -2.30 7.27
CA SER A 25 -10.83 -1.80 6.22
C SER A 25 -10.21 -0.68 5.38
N PRO A 26 -9.61 0.39 5.95
CA PRO A 26 -9.01 1.44 5.14
C PRO A 26 -7.81 0.92 4.33
N ILE A 27 -6.97 0.02 4.86
CA ILE A 27 -5.87 -0.56 4.07
C ILE A 27 -6.42 -1.39 2.91
N GLU A 28 -7.42 -2.25 3.14
CA GLU A 28 -8.05 -3.03 2.08
C GLU A 28 -8.67 -2.12 1.00
N GLN A 29 -9.27 -0.99 1.39
CA GLN A 29 -9.82 -0.01 0.46
C GLN A 29 -8.72 0.66 -0.38
N THR A 30 -7.63 1.10 0.23
CA THR A 30 -6.47 1.67 -0.47
C THR A 30 -5.88 0.68 -1.46
N LEU A 31 -5.74 -0.60 -1.08
CA LEU A 31 -5.24 -1.66 -1.98
C LEU A 31 -6.17 -1.89 -3.17
N ARG A 32 -7.49 -1.85 -2.98
CA ARG A 32 -8.46 -1.95 -4.08
C ARG A 32 -8.31 -0.78 -5.05
N GLN A 33 -8.15 0.44 -4.55
CA GLN A 33 -7.92 1.62 -5.39
C GLN A 33 -6.60 1.50 -6.17
N LEU A 34 -5.51 1.11 -5.51
CA LEU A 34 -4.20 0.87 -6.16
C LEU A 34 -4.27 -0.17 -7.29
N ALA A 35 -5.06 -1.23 -7.12
CA ALA A 35 -5.23 -2.26 -8.14
C ALA A 35 -5.98 -1.76 -9.39
N ILE A 36 -6.87 -0.79 -9.21
CA ILE A 36 -7.64 -0.16 -10.29
C ILE A 36 -6.77 0.89 -10.99
N ASP A 37 -6.36 1.92 -10.27
CA ASP A 37 -5.51 3.01 -10.76
C ASP A 37 -4.66 3.57 -9.60
N PRO A 38 -3.33 3.34 -9.62
CA PRO A 38 -2.44 3.81 -8.57
C PRO A 38 -2.18 5.32 -8.59
N PHE A 39 -2.63 6.05 -9.62
CA PHE A 39 -2.37 7.49 -9.77
C PHE A 39 -3.59 8.38 -9.53
N VAL A 40 -4.67 7.82 -8.96
CA VAL A 40 -5.83 8.63 -8.56
C VAL A 40 -5.44 9.63 -7.46
N PRO A 41 -5.94 10.89 -7.50
CA PRO A 41 -5.55 11.93 -6.54
C PRO A 41 -5.81 11.57 -5.08
N SER A 42 -6.81 10.74 -4.78
CA SER A 42 -7.14 10.31 -3.42
C SER A 42 -6.05 9.47 -2.76
N LEU A 43 -5.23 8.76 -3.55
CA LEU A 43 -4.12 7.96 -3.05
C LEU A 43 -2.90 8.82 -2.69
N ARG A 44 -2.83 10.05 -3.21
CA ARG A 44 -1.68 10.97 -3.03
C ARG A 44 -0.34 10.31 -3.39
N SER A 45 -0.38 9.42 -4.38
CA SER A 45 0.80 8.66 -4.78
C SER A 45 1.87 9.57 -5.37
N HIS A 46 3.11 9.41 -4.94
CA HIS A 46 4.22 10.24 -5.37
C HIS A 46 5.50 9.42 -5.53
N LYS A 47 6.37 9.88 -6.43
CA LYS A 47 7.68 9.26 -6.67
C LYS A 47 8.59 9.52 -5.47
N LEU A 48 9.22 8.45 -5.00
CA LEU A 48 10.30 8.55 -4.02
C LEU A 48 11.59 9.00 -4.71
N LYS A 49 12.52 9.52 -3.91
CA LYS A 49 13.82 10.05 -4.36
C LYS A 49 14.96 9.30 -3.67
N GLY A 50 16.20 9.51 -4.12
CA GLY A 50 17.40 8.89 -3.54
C GLY A 50 17.50 7.40 -3.88
N GLU A 51 17.87 6.57 -2.90
CA GLU A 51 18.01 5.11 -3.05
C GLU A 51 16.71 4.41 -3.46
N LEU A 52 15.55 5.07 -3.29
CA LEU A 52 14.23 4.58 -3.67
C LEU A 52 13.73 5.20 -4.98
N ALA A 53 14.60 5.84 -5.76
CA ALA A 53 14.24 6.35 -7.08
C ALA A 53 13.68 5.21 -7.95
N GLY A 54 12.53 5.46 -8.58
CA GLY A 54 11.77 4.45 -9.34
C GLY A 54 10.68 3.73 -8.53
N VAL A 55 10.61 3.97 -7.21
CA VAL A 55 9.55 3.46 -6.33
C VAL A 55 8.57 4.58 -5.97
N TRP A 56 7.36 4.21 -5.56
CA TRP A 56 6.27 5.12 -5.21
C TRP A 56 5.77 4.86 -3.78
N SER A 57 5.22 5.90 -3.15
CA SER A 57 4.48 5.84 -1.88
C SER A 57 3.13 6.52 -1.97
#